data_AF-K0SE86-F1
#
_entry.id   AF-K0SE86-F1
#
_cell.length_a   1.000
_cell.length_b   1.000
_cell.length_c   1.000
_cell.angle_alpha   90.00
_cell.angle_beta   90.00
_cell.angle_gamma   90.00
#
_symmetry.space_group_name_H-M   'P 1'
#
loop_
_entity.id
_entity.type
_entity.pdbx_description
1 polymer ?
#
loop_
_entity_poly.entity_id
_entity_poly.type
_entity_poly.pdbx_seq_one_letter_code
_entity_poly.pdbx_strand_id
1 'polypeptide(L)'
;MTFNLISPATFIYCREQRLSGGKMRSALRKLCQHGIEALRPQRVNDRWRKPMVSRRVAADLRKAAIRSGTYGTFDAETGIGWDPIWDSPQRRRGVDEILGSNQSKIHSIRPPKEHKHDRTREARAQQIEALLAQADDKIEEFRLEIEAKKPKPGIEEVFKKMSRGTRN
;
A
#
# COMPACT_ATOMS: atom_id res chain seq x y z
N MET A 1 -31.73 -43.72 19.44
CA MET A 1 -30.87 -42.91 18.55
C MET A 1 -30.11 -41.90 19.41
N THR A 2 -28.88 -42.21 19.79
CA THR A 2 -28.04 -41.35 20.64
C THR A 2 -26.94 -40.72 19.78
N PHE A 3 -27.01 -39.41 19.60
CA PHE A 3 -25.98 -38.62 18.94
C PHE A 3 -24.74 -38.54 19.83
N ASN A 4 -23.63 -39.11 19.39
CA ASN A 4 -22.33 -38.92 20.02
C ASN A 4 -21.84 -37.49 19.72
N LEU A 5 -21.89 -36.64 20.73
CA LEU A 5 -21.26 -35.32 20.73
C LEU A 5 -19.74 -35.50 20.73
N ILE A 6 -19.09 -35.11 19.63
CA ILE A 6 -17.64 -34.97 19.56
C ILE A 6 -17.25 -33.81 20.49
N SER A 7 -16.63 -34.15 21.62
CA SER A 7 -16.09 -33.18 22.58
C SER A 7 -15.03 -32.29 21.90
N PRO A 8 -15.10 -30.95 22.02
CA PRO A 8 -14.14 -30.02 21.40
C PRO A 8 -12.73 -30.06 22.02
N ALA A 9 -12.49 -30.90 23.03
CA ALA A 9 -11.24 -30.91 23.78
C ALA A 9 -10.04 -31.56 23.05
N THR A 10 -10.25 -32.27 21.93
CA THR A 10 -9.18 -33.05 21.29
C THR A 10 -8.43 -32.31 20.17
N PHE A 11 -8.87 -31.11 19.75
CA PHE A 11 -8.15 -30.34 18.72
C PHE A 11 -7.08 -29.39 19.29
N ILE A 12 -7.05 -29.15 20.61
CA ILE A 12 -6.16 -28.17 21.24
C ILE A 12 -4.86 -28.82 21.79
N TYR A 13 -4.87 -30.12 22.06
CA TYR A 13 -3.76 -30.80 22.73
C TYR A 13 -2.56 -31.22 21.84
N CYS A 14 -2.50 -30.82 20.57
CA CYS A 14 -1.37 -31.14 19.68
C CYS A 14 -0.39 -29.97 19.44
N ARG A 15 -0.40 -28.94 20.30
CA ARG A 15 0.53 -27.79 20.20
C ARG A 15 1.10 -27.33 21.55
N GLU A 16 1.02 -28.14 22.59
CA GLU A 16 1.53 -27.80 23.93
C GLU A 16 2.99 -28.25 24.15
N GLN A 17 3.50 -29.20 23.36
CA GLN A 17 4.81 -29.84 23.60
C GLN A 17 5.86 -29.62 22.49
N ARG A 18 6.06 -28.38 22.05
CA ARG A 18 7.30 -27.98 21.31
C ARG A 18 8.07 -26.85 21.99
N LEU A 19 7.92 -26.70 23.30
CA LEU A 19 8.67 -25.70 24.08
C LEU A 19 10.08 -26.18 24.50
N SER A 20 10.50 -27.38 24.08
CA SER A 20 11.82 -27.96 24.41
C SER A 20 12.78 -28.03 23.22
N GLY A 21 12.68 -27.13 22.25
CA GLY A 21 13.75 -26.96 21.26
C GLY A 21 14.99 -26.34 21.92
N GLY A 22 16.20 -26.89 21.73
CA GLY A 22 17.45 -26.32 22.29
C GLY A 22 17.68 -24.83 21.97
N LYS A 23 16.99 -24.30 20.95
CA LYS A 23 16.94 -22.87 20.59
C LYS A 23 16.25 -21.99 21.64
N MET A 24 15.24 -22.48 22.36
CA MET A 24 14.56 -21.70 23.41
C MET A 24 15.40 -21.65 24.69
N ARG A 25 15.98 -22.79 25.10
CA ARG A 25 16.91 -22.84 26.25
C ARG A 25 18.14 -21.96 26.05
N SER A 26 18.76 -22.02 24.87
CA SER A 26 19.90 -21.15 24.55
C SER A 26 19.51 -19.67 24.48
N ALA A 27 18.28 -19.35 24.07
CA ALA A 27 17.77 -17.98 24.09
C ALA A 27 17.55 -17.46 25.52
N LEU A 28 16.96 -18.28 26.40
CA LEU A 28 16.82 -17.94 27.83
C LEU A 28 18.18 -17.65 28.47
N ARG A 29 19.18 -18.50 28.24
CA ARG A 29 20.54 -18.28 28.76
C ARG A 29 21.12 -16.93 28.30
N LYS A 30 20.92 -16.56 27.03
CA LYS A 30 21.37 -15.27 26.49
C LYS A 30 20.61 -14.09 27.09
N LEU A 31 19.32 -14.25 27.37
CA LEU A 31 18.50 -13.25 28.04
C LEU A 31 18.93 -13.07 29.50
N CYS A 32 19.22 -14.14 30.23
CA CYS A 32 19.77 -14.05 31.59
C CYS A 32 21.14 -13.33 31.61
N GLN A 33 22.00 -13.60 30.63
CA GLN A 33 23.36 -13.03 30.57
C GLN A 33 23.41 -11.58 30.11
N HIS A 34 22.59 -11.20 29.14
CA HIS A 34 22.70 -9.91 28.44
C HIS A 34 21.42 -9.07 28.50
N GLY A 35 20.33 -9.59 29.06
CA GLY A 35 19.04 -8.90 29.15
C GLY A 35 18.55 -8.39 27.79
N ILE A 36 18.20 -7.11 27.75
CA ILE A 36 17.65 -6.45 26.57
C ILE A 36 18.61 -6.40 25.36
N GLU A 37 19.92 -6.39 25.62
CA GLU A 37 20.93 -6.34 24.56
C GLU A 37 20.93 -7.59 23.69
N ALA A 38 20.49 -8.74 24.22
CA ALA A 38 20.32 -9.95 23.44
C ALA A 38 19.24 -9.83 22.35
N LEU A 39 18.28 -8.91 22.51
CA LEU A 39 17.16 -8.69 21.60
C LEU A 39 17.44 -7.60 20.55
N ARG A 40 18.44 -6.75 20.80
CA ARG A 40 18.79 -5.63 19.92
C ARG A 40 19.92 -6.00 18.96
N PRO A 41 19.87 -5.52 17.70
CA PRO A 41 21.03 -5.60 16.83
C PRO A 41 22.14 -4.67 17.36
N GLN A 42 23.38 -5.14 17.32
CA GLN A 42 24.54 -4.39 17.80
C GLN A 42 25.43 -4.00 16.62
N ARG A 43 26.04 -2.82 16.68
CA ARG A 43 27.03 -2.38 15.70
C ARG A 43 28.43 -2.73 16.22
N VAL A 44 29.12 -3.63 15.53
CA VAL A 44 30.46 -4.10 15.91
C VAL A 44 31.35 -4.01 14.67
N ASN A 45 32.51 -3.35 14.80
CA ASN A 45 33.46 -3.10 13.71
C ASN A 45 32.78 -2.53 12.45
N ASP A 46 32.00 -1.47 12.65
CA ASP A 46 31.20 -0.80 11.61
C ASP A 46 30.18 -1.65 10.83
N ARG A 47 29.89 -2.86 11.32
CA ARG A 47 28.88 -3.74 10.73
C ARG A 47 27.77 -4.03 11.73
N TRP A 48 26.55 -4.01 11.25
CA TRP A 48 25.39 -4.42 12.04
C TRP A 48 25.36 -5.94 12.18
N ARG A 49 25.40 -6.41 13.42
CA ARG A 49 25.21 -7.81 13.77
C ARG A 49 23.73 -8.06 14.10
N LYS A 50 23.27 -9.25 13.73
CA LYS A 50 21.94 -9.74 14.08
C LYS A 50 21.83 -9.87 15.61
N PRO A 51 20.63 -9.68 16.20
CA PRO A 51 20.45 -9.88 17.63
C PRO A 51 20.78 -11.32 18.04
N MET A 52 21.27 -11.48 19.26
CA MET A 52 21.67 -12.78 19.81
C MET A 52 20.49 -13.77 19.92
N VAL A 53 19.28 -13.23 20.16
CA VAL A 53 18.00 -13.93 20.14
C VAL A 53 17.16 -13.41 18.99
N SER A 54 16.70 -14.33 18.13
CA SER A 54 15.86 -13.95 16.99
C SER A 54 14.48 -13.47 17.42
N ARG A 55 13.88 -12.57 16.64
CA ARG A 55 12.53 -12.03 16.91
C ARG A 55 11.45 -13.10 17.08
N ARG A 56 11.53 -14.19 16.31
CA ARG A 56 10.56 -15.30 16.40
C ARG A 56 10.67 -16.01 17.74
N VAL A 57 11.88 -16.35 18.16
CA VAL A 57 12.13 -17.04 19.43
C VAL A 57 11.75 -16.15 20.61
N ALA A 58 12.07 -14.85 20.55
CA ALA A 58 11.62 -13.87 21.53
C ALA A 58 10.09 -13.82 21.63
N ALA A 59 9.38 -13.77 20.51
CA ALA A 59 7.91 -13.77 20.49
C ALA A 59 7.31 -15.08 21.03
N ASP A 60 7.94 -16.21 20.79
CA ASP A 60 7.47 -17.50 21.31
C ASP A 60 7.71 -17.61 22.84
N LEU A 61 8.84 -17.11 23.35
CA LEU A 61 9.09 -16.99 24.80
C LEU A 61 8.09 -16.04 25.47
N ARG A 62 7.80 -14.90 24.85
CA ARG A 62 6.78 -13.97 25.31
C ARG A 62 5.39 -14.62 25.40
N LYS A 63 4.97 -15.36 24.37
CA LYS A 63 3.70 -16.11 24.39
C LYS A 63 3.68 -17.18 25.48
N ALA A 64 4.80 -17.86 25.70
CA ALA A 64 4.92 -18.85 26.77
C ALA A 64 4.75 -18.19 28.15
N ALA A 65 5.43 -17.07 28.39
CA ALA A 65 5.31 -16.30 29.63
C ALA A 65 3.89 -15.76 29.87
N ILE A 66 3.22 -15.27 28.82
CA ILE A 66 1.81 -14.84 28.90
C ILE A 66 0.90 -16.03 29.25
N ARG A 67 1.14 -17.21 28.66
CA ARG A 67 0.36 -18.42 28.95
C ARG A 67 0.56 -18.91 30.38
N SER A 68 1.79 -18.85 30.90
CA SER A 68 2.11 -19.28 32.26
C SER A 68 1.83 -18.23 33.33
N GLY A 69 1.40 -17.01 32.95
CA GLY A 69 1.16 -15.92 33.89
C GLY A 69 2.43 -15.28 34.47
N THR A 70 3.60 -15.53 33.87
CA THR A 70 4.91 -15.01 34.33
C THR A 70 5.38 -13.81 33.51
N TYR A 71 4.46 -13.16 32.79
CA TYR A 71 4.71 -11.90 32.11
C TYR A 71 4.68 -10.75 33.12
N GLY A 72 5.71 -9.91 33.16
CA GLY A 72 5.86 -8.83 34.16
C GLY A 72 6.90 -9.13 35.23
N THR A 73 7.09 -10.40 35.58
CA THR A 73 8.04 -10.86 36.59
C THR A 73 9.10 -11.73 35.92
N PHE A 74 10.29 -11.17 35.67
CA PHE A 74 11.42 -11.95 35.19
C PHE A 74 12.31 -12.38 36.35
N ASP A 75 12.38 -13.69 36.59
CA ASP A 75 13.29 -14.25 37.58
C ASP A 75 14.62 -14.64 36.90
N ALA A 76 15.71 -14.00 37.33
CA ALA A 76 17.03 -14.19 36.76
C ALA A 76 17.64 -15.57 37.12
N GLU A 77 17.24 -16.15 38.26
CA GLU A 77 17.75 -17.44 38.74
C GLU A 77 17.14 -18.60 37.99
N THR A 78 15.81 -18.61 37.85
CA THR A 78 15.10 -19.68 37.15
C THR A 78 15.05 -19.45 35.63
N GLY A 79 15.29 -18.21 35.17
CA GLY A 79 15.18 -17.84 33.76
C GLY A 79 13.76 -17.94 33.23
N ILE A 80 12.77 -17.89 34.12
CA ILE A 80 11.34 -17.96 33.81
C ILE A 80 10.76 -16.56 33.88
N GLY A 81 9.97 -16.22 32.86
CA GLY A 81 9.24 -14.97 32.79
C GLY A 81 9.67 -14.10 31.62
N TRP A 82 8.98 -12.97 31.49
CA TRP A 82 9.24 -12.01 30.42
C TRP A 82 9.09 -10.59 30.97
N ASP A 83 10.14 -9.79 30.83
CA ASP A 83 10.12 -8.39 31.24
C ASP A 83 9.41 -7.52 30.17
N PRO A 84 8.37 -6.75 30.54
CA PRO A 84 7.72 -5.81 29.62
C PRO A 84 8.67 -4.79 28.99
N ILE A 85 9.80 -4.46 29.62
CA ILE A 85 10.81 -3.54 29.07
C ILE A 85 11.44 -4.11 27.79
N TRP A 86 11.48 -5.44 27.65
CA TRP A 86 11.96 -6.13 26.45
C TRP A 86 10.99 -6.07 25.29
N ASP A 87 9.72 -5.77 25.55
CA ASP A 87 8.79 -5.38 24.50
C ASP A 87 9.20 -3.99 24.04
N SER A 88 10.10 -3.93 23.05
CA SER A 88 10.43 -2.66 22.43
C SER A 88 9.12 -1.95 22.03
N PRO A 89 8.96 -0.65 22.28
CA PRO A 89 7.94 0.17 21.65
C PRO A 89 8.27 0.37 20.15
N GLN A 90 8.70 -0.69 19.46
CA GLN A 90 9.18 -0.68 18.08
C GLN A 90 8.03 -0.65 17.08
N ARG A 91 6.99 0.13 17.37
CA ARG A 91 5.98 0.62 16.41
C ARG A 91 5.42 2.00 16.80
N ARG A 92 6.00 2.71 17.78
CA ARG A 92 5.68 4.13 18.01
C ARG A 92 6.83 5.04 17.59
N ARG A 93 7.28 4.88 16.34
CA ARG A 93 7.93 5.95 15.58
C ARG A 93 6.94 6.31 14.45
N GLY A 94 6.20 7.42 14.47
CA GLY A 94 6.25 8.57 15.36
C GLY A 94 4.84 9.06 15.71
N VAL A 95 4.72 9.47 16.96
CA VAL A 95 3.84 10.54 17.40
C VAL A 95 4.69 11.79 17.16
N ASP A 96 4.22 12.65 16.25
CA ASP A 96 4.40 14.10 16.17
C ASP A 96 5.87 14.61 16.29
N GLU A 97 6.56 15.10 15.25
CA GLU A 97 6.74 16.57 15.09
C GLU A 97 7.48 17.02 13.80
N ILE A 98 7.97 16.15 12.90
CA ILE A 98 8.89 16.60 11.81
C ILE A 98 8.30 16.59 10.40
N LEU A 99 7.28 15.79 10.08
CA LEU A 99 6.74 15.72 8.72
C LEU A 99 5.22 15.58 8.75
N GLY A 100 4.55 16.56 8.14
CA GLY A 100 3.11 16.79 8.10
C GLY A 100 2.20 15.55 8.18
N SER A 101 1.19 15.68 9.05
CA SER A 101 -0.17 15.16 8.89
C SER A 101 -0.34 13.73 8.34
N ASN A 102 0.37 12.74 8.85
CA ASN A 102 0.11 11.34 8.49
C ASN A 102 0.24 10.39 9.69
N GLN A 103 -0.72 10.46 10.62
CA GLN A 103 -0.80 9.58 11.80
C GLN A 103 -1.16 8.11 11.47
N SER A 104 -1.30 7.72 10.20
CA SER A 104 -1.62 6.34 9.86
C SER A 104 -1.02 5.91 8.54
N LYS A 105 0.03 5.08 8.63
CA LYS A 105 0.48 4.17 7.57
C LYS A 105 -0.55 3.08 7.23
N ILE A 106 -1.81 3.26 7.60
CA ILE A 106 -2.88 2.36 7.24
C ILE A 106 -3.45 2.92 5.94
N HIS A 107 -3.18 2.24 4.82
CA HIS A 107 -3.69 2.63 3.50
C HIS A 107 -5.21 2.79 3.46
N SER A 108 -5.94 2.25 4.44
CA SER A 108 -7.39 2.38 4.58
C SER A 108 -7.87 3.74 5.10
N ILE A 109 -7.00 4.52 5.76
CA ILE A 109 -7.37 5.86 6.27
C ILE A 109 -7.07 6.94 5.22
N ARG A 110 -6.16 6.66 4.28
CA ARG A 110 -5.87 7.57 3.18
C ARG A 110 -7.07 7.57 2.21
N PRO A 111 -7.63 8.75 1.84
CA PRO A 111 -8.60 8.79 0.77
C PRO A 111 -8.00 8.18 -0.49
N PRO A 112 -8.76 7.36 -1.24
CA PRO A 112 -8.24 6.70 -2.43
C PRO A 112 -7.77 7.76 -3.42
N LYS A 113 -6.68 7.48 -4.14
CA LYS A 113 -6.13 8.37 -5.19
C LYS A 113 -7.09 8.57 -6.37
N GLU A 114 -8.17 7.77 -6.44
CA GLU A 114 -9.07 7.63 -7.58
C GLU A 114 -8.36 7.21 -8.88
N HIS A 115 -9.12 6.80 -9.90
CA HIS A 115 -8.52 6.48 -11.19
C HIS A 115 -8.12 7.74 -11.95
N LYS A 116 -7.31 7.58 -13.01
CA LYS A 116 -6.91 8.72 -13.86
C LYS A 116 -8.12 9.39 -14.52
N HIS A 117 -9.12 8.62 -14.92
CA HIS A 117 -10.31 9.15 -15.61
C HIS A 117 -11.20 9.99 -14.69
N ASP A 118 -11.35 9.60 -13.42
CA ASP A 118 -12.11 10.37 -12.43
C ASP A 118 -11.45 11.73 -12.18
N ARG A 119 -10.14 11.72 -11.90
CA ARG A 119 -9.35 12.93 -11.64
C ARG A 119 -9.26 13.92 -12.81
N THR A 120 -9.50 13.47 -14.04
CA THR A 120 -9.38 14.31 -15.25
C THR A 120 -10.73 14.56 -15.93
N ARG A 121 -11.84 14.15 -15.30
CA ARG A 121 -13.17 14.21 -15.90
C ARG A 121 -13.61 15.64 -16.18
N GLU A 122 -13.43 16.53 -15.22
CA GLU A 122 -13.80 17.95 -15.32
C GLU A 122 -12.95 18.67 -16.37
N ALA A 123 -11.63 18.48 -16.35
CA ALA A 123 -10.74 19.07 -17.34
C ALA A 123 -11.08 18.60 -18.77
N ARG A 124 -11.47 17.33 -18.93
CA ARG A 124 -11.92 16.81 -20.23
C ARG A 124 -13.25 17.41 -20.66
N ALA A 125 -14.19 17.62 -19.74
CA ALA A 125 -15.47 18.26 -20.04
C ALA A 125 -15.27 19.72 -20.50
N GLN A 126 -14.45 20.49 -19.78
CA GLN A 126 -14.10 21.87 -20.17
C GLN A 126 -13.47 21.94 -21.56
N GLN A 127 -12.60 21.00 -21.89
CA GLN A 127 -11.99 20.92 -23.21
C GLN A 127 -13.02 20.64 -24.31
N ILE A 128 -14.00 19.76 -24.05
CA ILE A 128 -15.07 19.45 -25.00
C ILE A 128 -15.97 20.67 -25.19
N GLU A 129 -16.35 21.37 -24.11
CA GLU A 129 -17.17 22.58 -24.18
C GLU A 129 -16.47 23.69 -24.99
N ALA A 130 -15.18 23.90 -24.77
CA ALA A 130 -14.39 24.86 -25.55
C ALA A 130 -14.32 24.48 -27.05
N LEU A 131 -14.22 23.19 -27.37
CA LEU A 131 -14.22 22.73 -28.76
C LEU A 131 -15.59 22.87 -29.43
N LEU A 132 -16.67 22.62 -28.69
CA LEU A 132 -18.04 22.80 -29.18
C LEU A 132 -18.36 24.27 -29.45
N ALA A 133 -17.90 25.18 -28.59
CA ALA A 133 -18.08 26.62 -28.80
C ALA A 133 -17.40 27.13 -30.08
N GLN A 134 -16.28 26.52 -30.50
CA GLN A 134 -15.55 26.87 -31.72
C GLN A 134 -15.97 26.02 -32.94
N ALA A 135 -16.99 25.18 -32.83
CA ALA A 135 -17.31 24.21 -33.88
C ALA A 135 -17.86 24.89 -35.13
N ASP A 136 -18.75 25.87 -34.96
CA ASP A 136 -19.41 26.56 -36.07
C ASP A 136 -18.41 27.37 -36.89
N ASP A 137 -17.52 28.12 -36.24
CA ASP A 137 -16.47 28.90 -36.91
C ASP A 137 -15.57 28.01 -37.79
N LYS A 138 -15.14 26.85 -37.25
CA LYS A 138 -14.31 25.89 -38.00
C LYS A 138 -15.05 25.27 -39.17
N ILE A 139 -16.36 25.11 -39.09
CA ILE A 139 -17.19 24.61 -40.20
C ILE A 139 -17.23 25.65 -41.32
N GLU A 140 -17.38 26.93 -40.98
CA GLU A 140 -17.38 28.02 -41.96
C GLU A 140 -16.01 28.19 -42.64
N GLU A 141 -14.93 28.20 -41.85
CA GLU A 141 -13.56 28.21 -42.37
C GLU A 141 -13.32 27.05 -43.34
N PHE A 142 -13.73 25.84 -42.97
CA PHE A 142 -13.59 24.67 -43.82
C PHE A 142 -14.39 24.77 -45.13
N ARG A 143 -15.60 25.34 -45.09
CA ARG A 143 -16.41 25.58 -46.30
C ARG A 143 -15.73 26.57 -47.24
N LEU A 144 -15.23 27.68 -46.71
CA LEU A 144 -14.50 28.69 -47.48
C LEU A 144 -13.22 28.11 -48.09
N GLU A 145 -12.48 27.29 -47.35
CA GLU A 145 -11.31 26.59 -47.87
C GLU A 145 -11.64 25.64 -49.02
N ILE A 146 -12.74 24.88 -48.90
CA ILE A 146 -13.20 24.01 -49.99
C ILE A 146 -13.52 24.84 -51.23
N GLU A 147 -14.19 25.98 -51.06
CA GLU A 147 -14.51 26.88 -52.17
C GLU A 147 -13.27 27.48 -52.83
N ALA A 148 -12.30 27.92 -52.03
CA ALA A 148 -11.03 28.45 -52.53
C ALA A 148 -10.18 27.38 -53.23
N LYS A 149 -10.27 26.11 -52.80
CA LYS A 149 -9.60 24.96 -53.42
C LYS A 149 -10.28 24.49 -54.72
N LYS A 150 -11.50 24.96 -55.04
CA LYS A 150 -12.14 24.62 -56.33
C LYS A 150 -11.25 25.14 -57.47
N PRO A 151 -10.87 24.30 -58.45
CA PRO A 151 -10.07 24.75 -59.58
C PRO A 151 -10.83 25.83 -60.37
N LYS A 152 -10.09 26.79 -60.94
CA LYS A 152 -10.69 27.79 -61.82
C LYS A 152 -11.37 27.10 -63.00
N PRO A 153 -12.61 27.49 -63.36
CA PRO A 153 -13.30 26.86 -64.47
C PRO A 153 -12.50 27.05 -65.76
N GLY A 154 -12.38 25.98 -66.53
CA GLY A 154 -11.68 25.99 -67.81
C GLY A 154 -12.40 26.86 -68.86
N ILE A 155 -11.68 27.25 -69.92
CA ILE A 155 -12.19 28.15 -70.97
C ILE A 155 -13.49 27.58 -71.60
N GLU A 156 -13.58 26.27 -71.80
CA GLU A 156 -14.77 25.59 -72.33
C GLU A 156 -15.98 25.70 -71.40
N GLU A 157 -15.78 25.62 -70.08
CA GLU A 157 -16.87 25.78 -69.11
C GLU A 157 -17.37 27.21 -69.05
N VAL A 158 -16.47 28.18 -69.16
CA VAL A 158 -16.83 29.61 -69.25
C VAL A 158 -17.66 29.88 -70.51
N PHE A 159 -17.23 29.35 -71.66
CA PHE A 159 -17.97 29.47 -72.92
C PHE A 159 -19.36 28.78 -72.86
N LYS A 160 -19.43 27.59 -72.25
CA LYS A 160 -20.69 26.85 -72.04
C LYS A 160 -21.63 27.57 -71.07
N LYS A 161 -21.11 28.29 -70.08
CA LYS A 161 -21.89 29.09 -69.12
C LYS A 161 -22.44 30.37 -69.75
N MET A 162 -21.64 31.06 -70.56
CA MET A 162 -22.08 32.23 -71.33
C MET A 162 -23.16 31.89 -72.36
N SER A 163 -22.97 30.81 -73.12
CA SER A 163 -23.94 30.36 -74.15
C SER A 163 -25.26 29.83 -73.59
N ARG A 164 -25.28 29.34 -72.34
CA ARG A 164 -26.51 28.94 -71.63
C ARG A 164 -27.28 30.12 -71.02
N GLY A 165 -26.62 31.23 -70.71
CA GLY A 165 -27.25 32.44 -70.14
C GLY A 165 -27.91 33.37 -71.16
N THR A 166 -27.84 33.08 -72.46
CA THR A 166 -28.35 33.95 -73.55
C THR A 166 -29.70 33.52 -74.12
N ARG A 167 -30.41 32.59 -73.46
CA ARG A 167 -31.79 32.22 -73.81
C ARG A 167 -32.68 32.48 -72.60
N ASN A 168 -33.51 33.54 -72.73
CA ASN A 168 -34.60 34.03 -71.87
C ASN A 168 -34.79 33.38 -70.50
#